data_AF-A0A3M7ME80-F1
#
_entry.id   AF-A0A3M7ME80-F1
#
_cell.length_a   1.000
_cell.length_b   1.000
_cell.length_c   1.000
_cell.angle_alpha   90.00
_cell.angle_beta   90.00
_cell.angle_gamma   90.00
#
_symmetry.space_group_name_H-M   'P 1'
#
loop_
_entity.id
_entity.type
_entity.pdbx_description
1 polymer ?
#
loop_
_entity_poly.entity_id
_entity_poly.type
_entity_poly.pdbx_seq_one_letter_code
_entity_poly.pdbx_strand_id
1 'polypeptide(L)'
;MATSRDVELRIREFSPELITNPQLQTPTPSLPIKPPLIITMAFAWKAAGLTYNRYIAVASRVVRRSLKEDKRIAAERRGESELRFAKWENGKQGEMKDLNAAALQAQADAAAKSS
;
A
#
# COMPACT_ATOMS: atom_id res chain seq x y z
N MET A 1 -36.11 -4.51 35.92
CA MET A 1 -35.03 -3.51 35.81
C MET A 1 -33.69 -4.24 35.89
N ALA A 2 -33.09 -4.56 34.76
CA ALA A 2 -31.80 -5.26 34.63
C ALA A 2 -31.13 -4.73 33.34
N THR A 3 -30.15 -3.83 33.44
CA THR A 3 -28.68 -4.03 33.38
C THR A 3 -28.11 -4.37 31.99
N SER A 4 -27.69 -3.33 31.26
CA SER A 4 -26.33 -3.12 30.73
C SER A 4 -25.55 -4.33 30.13
N ARG A 5 -26.16 -5.16 29.28
CA ARG A 5 -25.46 -6.30 28.65
C ARG A 5 -25.77 -6.56 27.16
N ASP A 6 -26.32 -5.59 26.43
CA ASP A 6 -26.79 -5.83 25.04
C ASP A 6 -26.03 -5.07 23.93
N VAL A 7 -24.85 -4.50 24.21
CA VAL A 7 -24.03 -3.82 23.17
C VAL A 7 -22.80 -4.67 22.75
N GLU A 8 -22.63 -5.86 23.31
CA GLU A 8 -21.43 -6.69 23.12
C GLU A 8 -21.71 -7.98 22.32
N LEU A 9 -22.59 -7.92 21.31
CA LEU A 9 -22.94 -9.10 20.49
C LEU A 9 -22.99 -8.83 18.98
N ARG A 10 -22.07 -8.01 18.45
CA ARG A 10 -21.82 -8.01 17.00
C ARG A 10 -20.36 -7.95 16.59
N ILE A 11 -19.53 -8.70 17.30
CA ILE A 11 -18.33 -9.29 16.71
C ILE A 11 -18.83 -10.46 15.86
N ARG A 12 -18.98 -10.22 14.55
CA ARG A 12 -19.29 -11.30 13.60
C ARG A 12 -18.17 -12.33 13.67
N GLU A 13 -18.54 -13.57 13.96
CA GLU A 13 -17.70 -14.75 13.85
C GLU A 13 -16.91 -14.72 12.54
N PHE A 14 -15.61 -14.42 12.65
CA PHE A 14 -14.66 -14.78 11.63
C PHE A 14 -14.52 -16.30 11.72
N SER A 15 -15.36 -17.02 10.96
CA SER A 15 -15.24 -18.47 10.79
C SER A 15 -13.92 -18.78 10.06
N PRO A 16 -12.96 -19.48 10.69
CA PRO A 16 -11.64 -19.71 10.09
C PRO A 16 -11.57 -20.91 9.13
N GLU A 17 -12.70 -21.56 8.82
CA GLU A 17 -12.72 -22.89 8.18
C GLU A 17 -12.77 -22.88 6.63
N LEU A 18 -12.21 -21.87 5.94
CA LEU A 18 -12.27 -21.82 4.46
C LEU A 18 -10.96 -21.40 3.75
N ILE A 19 -9.80 -21.53 4.40
CA ILE A 19 -8.49 -21.36 3.71
C ILE A 19 -7.55 -22.54 3.99
N THR A 20 -8.06 -23.76 3.86
CA THR A 20 -7.22 -24.92 3.57
C THR A 20 -7.68 -25.51 2.26
N ASN A 21 -7.10 -25.03 1.16
CA ASN A 21 -7.13 -25.73 -0.10
C ASN A 21 -5.73 -26.37 -0.30
N PRO A 22 -5.54 -27.65 0.05
CA PRO A 22 -4.22 -28.28 0.06
C PRO A 22 -3.79 -28.88 -1.30
N GLN A 23 -4.31 -28.42 -2.43
CA GLN A 23 -3.99 -29.02 -3.73
C GLN A 23 -3.48 -28.00 -4.75
N LEU A 24 -2.15 -27.88 -4.83
CA LEU A 24 -1.33 -27.92 -6.05
C LEU A 24 0.15 -27.66 -5.67
N GLN A 25 0.79 -28.63 -5.02
CA GLN A 25 2.26 -28.63 -4.84
C GLN A 25 2.83 -29.87 -5.52
N THR A 26 3.27 -29.74 -6.77
CA THR A 26 4.15 -30.74 -7.38
C THR A 26 5.59 -30.47 -6.92
N PRO A 27 6.32 -31.48 -6.41
CA PRO A 27 7.72 -31.28 -6.03
C PRO A 27 8.55 -31.16 -7.31
N THR A 28 8.98 -29.94 -7.64
CA THR A 28 9.98 -29.73 -8.69
C THR A 28 11.37 -30.04 -8.11
N PRO A 29 12.17 -30.94 -8.71
CA PRO A 29 13.53 -31.17 -8.23
C PRO A 29 14.40 -29.92 -8.47
N SER A 30 14.91 -29.34 -7.39
CA SER A 30 15.75 -28.13 -7.42
C SER A 30 17.19 -28.48 -7.83
N LEU A 31 17.53 -28.26 -9.10
CA LEU A 31 18.93 -28.11 -9.52
C LEU A 31 19.45 -26.75 -9.04
N PRO A 32 20.73 -26.62 -8.61
CA PRO A 32 21.30 -25.33 -8.22
C PRO A 32 21.54 -24.47 -9.48
N ILE A 33 20.52 -23.71 -9.87
CA ILE A 33 20.65 -22.69 -10.91
C ILE A 33 21.43 -21.52 -10.30
N LYS A 34 22.72 -21.41 -10.63
CA LYS A 34 23.47 -20.17 -10.41
C LYS A 34 22.71 -19.05 -11.16
N PRO A 35 22.27 -17.97 -10.50
CA PRO A 35 21.58 -16.91 -11.20
C PRO A 35 22.54 -16.32 -12.25
N PRO A 36 22.13 -16.21 -13.53
CA PRO A 36 22.94 -15.53 -14.52
C PRO A 36 23.15 -14.08 -14.05
N LEU A 37 24.33 -13.50 -14.33
CA LEU A 37 24.61 -12.11 -14.00
C LEU A 37 23.79 -11.20 -14.93
N ILE A 38 22.50 -11.08 -14.63
CA ILE A 38 21.63 -10.05 -15.20
C ILE A 38 22.03 -8.74 -14.54
N ILE A 39 22.89 -7.98 -15.23
CA ILE A 39 23.03 -6.53 -14.99
C ILE A 39 21.66 -5.94 -15.33
N THR A 40 20.80 -5.85 -14.33
CA THR A 40 19.46 -5.31 -14.46
C THR A 40 19.63 -3.81 -14.60
N MET A 41 19.30 -3.28 -15.77
CA MET A 41 19.37 -1.85 -16.03
C MET A 41 18.28 -1.15 -15.21
N ALA A 42 18.62 -0.78 -13.98
CA ALA A 42 17.67 -0.33 -12.97
C ALA A 42 16.79 0.77 -13.53
N PHE A 43 15.48 0.49 -13.63
CA PHE A 43 14.50 1.49 -14.04
C PHE A 43 14.69 2.76 -13.21
N ALA A 44 14.60 3.93 -13.84
CA ALA A 44 14.87 5.21 -13.18
C ALA A 44 14.08 5.41 -11.87
N TRP A 45 12.83 4.90 -11.80
CA TRP A 45 12.02 4.96 -10.59
C TRP A 45 12.51 4.01 -9.47
N LYS A 46 13.06 2.84 -9.82
CA LYS A 46 13.69 1.92 -8.85
C LYS A 46 14.98 2.52 -8.30
N ALA A 47 15.80 3.14 -9.16
CA ALA A 47 17.01 3.84 -8.76
C ALA A 47 16.70 5.05 -7.85
N ALA A 48 15.58 5.74 -8.10
CA ALA A 48 15.09 6.85 -7.27
C ALA A 48 14.45 6.41 -5.93
N GLY A 49 14.51 5.13 -5.56
CA GLY A 49 13.92 4.62 -4.30
C GLY A 49 12.39 4.66 -4.26
N LEU A 50 11.73 4.86 -5.40
CA LEU A 50 10.27 4.94 -5.46
C LEU A 50 9.66 3.53 -5.49
N THR A 51 8.54 3.36 -4.78
CA THR A 51 7.70 2.18 -4.96
C THR A 51 6.93 2.29 -6.28
N TYR A 52 6.55 1.15 -6.86
CA TYR A 52 5.78 1.13 -8.10
C TYR A 52 4.46 1.92 -7.98
N ASN A 53 3.74 1.74 -6.88
CA ASN A 53 2.51 2.47 -6.59
C ASN A 53 2.73 3.99 -6.57
N ARG A 54 3.88 4.44 -6.05
CA ARG A 54 4.24 5.86 -6.07
C ARG A 54 4.53 6.36 -7.47
N TYR A 55 5.25 5.58 -8.29
CA TYR A 55 5.52 5.91 -9.68
C TYR A 55 4.23 6.11 -10.49
N ILE A 56 3.28 5.17 -10.44
CA ILE A 56 2.01 5.30 -11.18
C ILE A 56 1.13 6.44 -10.63
N ALA A 57 1.20 6.75 -9.34
CA ALA A 57 0.49 7.91 -8.76
C ALA A 57 1.02 9.23 -9.33
N VAL A 58 2.34 9.37 -9.47
CA VAL A 58 2.96 10.57 -10.09
C VAL A 58 2.67 10.63 -11.59
N ALA A 59 2.84 9.53 -12.32
CA ALA A 59 2.56 9.47 -13.75
C ALA A 59 1.10 9.84 -14.05
N SER A 60 0.15 9.30 -13.29
CA SER A 60 -1.27 9.62 -13.46
C SER A 60 -1.59 11.10 -13.18
N ARG A 61 -0.86 11.78 -12.27
CA ARG A 61 -1.03 13.23 -12.03
C ARG A 61 -0.63 14.05 -13.25
N VAL A 62 0.49 13.70 -13.88
CA VAL A 62 0.96 14.36 -15.11
C VAL A 62 -0.05 14.15 -16.25
N VAL A 63 -0.56 12.92 -16.39
CA VAL A 63 -1.57 12.59 -17.40
C VAL A 63 -2.86 13.38 -17.22
N ARG A 64 -3.31 13.63 -15.98
CA ARG A 64 -4.50 14.47 -15.74
C ARG A 64 -4.29 15.91 -16.19
N ARG A 65 -3.10 16.46 -15.96
CA ARG A 65 -2.72 17.84 -16.32
C ARG A 65 -2.52 18.05 -17.81
N SER A 66 -2.29 16.99 -18.59
CA SER A 66 -2.14 17.07 -20.04
C SER A 66 -3.47 16.99 -20.80
N LEU A 67 -4.59 16.79 -20.12
CA LEU A 67 -5.94 16.75 -20.73
C LEU A 67 -6.51 18.16 -20.94
N LYS A 68 -7.42 18.28 -21.92
CA LYS A 68 -8.27 19.47 -22.13
C LYS A 68 -9.19 19.70 -20.94
N GLU A 69 -9.57 20.97 -20.71
CA GLU A 69 -10.33 21.42 -19.53
C GLU A 69 -11.56 20.56 -19.22
N ASP A 70 -12.40 20.31 -20.23
CA ASP A 70 -13.66 19.57 -20.06
C ASP A 70 -13.47 18.18 -19.44
N LYS A 71 -12.39 17.50 -19.81
CA LYS A 71 -12.05 16.16 -19.30
C LYS A 71 -11.14 16.21 -18.09
N ARG A 72 -10.43 17.32 -17.90
CA ARG A 72 -9.52 17.56 -16.77
C ARG A 72 -10.30 17.62 -15.46
N ILE A 73 -11.40 18.37 -15.40
CA ILE A 73 -12.21 18.53 -14.17
C ILE A 73 -12.66 17.18 -13.60
N ALA A 74 -13.19 16.29 -14.45
CA ALA A 74 -13.61 14.95 -14.04
C ALA A 74 -12.42 14.02 -13.69
N ALA A 75 -11.25 14.24 -14.30
CA ALA A 75 -10.06 13.45 -14.04
C ALA A 75 -9.32 13.88 -12.76
N GLU A 76 -9.32 15.18 -12.44
CA GLU A 76 -8.69 15.77 -11.25
C GLU A 76 -9.43 15.38 -9.98
N ARG A 77 -10.77 15.38 -9.99
CA ARG A 77 -11.58 14.90 -8.84
C ARG A 77 -11.24 13.47 -8.42
N ARG A 78 -10.83 12.60 -9.36
CA ARG A 78 -10.42 11.21 -9.08
C ARG A 78 -9.01 11.09 -8.48
N GLY A 79 -8.23 12.17 -8.50
CA GLY A 79 -6.88 12.21 -7.94
C GLY A 79 -6.84 12.66 -6.48
N GLU A 80 -7.95 13.17 -5.95
CA GLU A 80 -8.06 13.57 -4.55
C GLU A 80 -8.18 12.32 -3.67
N SER A 81 -7.35 12.24 -2.64
CA SER A 81 -7.34 11.14 -1.69
C SER A 81 -7.06 11.71 -0.32
N GLU A 82 -8.10 11.78 0.51
CA GLU A 82 -8.01 12.20 1.90
C GLU A 82 -8.23 10.96 2.76
N LEU A 83 -7.13 10.37 3.23
CA LEU A 83 -7.18 9.18 4.07
C LEU A 83 -6.24 9.38 5.25
N ARG A 84 -6.74 9.03 6.43
CA ARG A 84 -6.05 9.17 7.72
C ARG A 84 -5.79 7.79 8.28
N PHE A 85 -4.62 7.60 8.88
CA PHE A 85 -4.21 6.34 9.48
C PHE A 85 -3.71 6.59 10.90
N ALA A 86 -4.04 5.67 11.80
CA ALA A 86 -3.46 5.63 13.13
C ALA A 86 -2.63 4.36 13.23
N LYS A 87 -1.33 4.50 13.54
CA LYS A 87 -0.47 3.33 13.73
C LYS A 87 -0.83 2.69 15.07
N TRP A 88 -1.28 1.44 15.05
CA TRP A 88 -1.47 0.66 16.27
C TRP A 88 -0.16 -0.01 16.66
N GLU A 89 0.29 0.21 17.89
CA GLU A 89 1.46 -0.46 18.45
C GLU A 89 1.11 -0.94 19.87
N ASN A 90 1.49 -2.17 20.22
CA ASN A 90 1.29 -2.76 21.55
C ASN A 90 -0.15 -2.62 22.10
N GLY A 91 -1.17 -2.73 21.23
CA GLY A 91 -2.58 -2.65 21.61
C GLY A 91 -3.09 -1.24 21.89
N LYS A 92 -2.31 -0.18 21.63
CA LYS A 92 -2.74 1.21 21.76
C LYS A 92 -2.78 1.88 20.39
N GLN A 93 -3.85 2.63 20.16
CA GLN A 93 -3.98 3.48 18.97
C GLN A 93 -3.00 4.65 19.09
N GLY A 94 -2.06 4.73 18.15
CA GLY A 94 -1.18 5.88 17.99
C GLY A 94 -1.90 7.07 17.36
N GLU A 95 -1.15 8.14 17.13
CA GLU A 95 -1.69 9.39 16.58
C GLU A 95 -2.25 9.20 15.16
N MET A 96 -3.40 9.83 14.89
CA MET A 96 -4.07 9.78 13.59
C MET A 96 -3.45 10.79 12.62
N LYS A 97 -2.59 10.29 11.73
CA LYS A 97 -1.86 11.08 10.73
C LYS A 97 -2.55 11.03 9.37
N ASP A 98 -2.48 12.12 8.62
CA ASP A 98 -2.90 12.15 7.23
C ASP A 98 -1.90 11.34 6.38
N LEU A 99 -2.39 10.43 5.53
CA LEU A 99 -1.53 9.57 4.69
C LEU A 99 -0.67 10.39 3.74
N ASN A 100 -1.19 11.48 3.19
CA ASN A 100 -0.42 12.33 2.28
C ASN A 100 0.75 13.01 2.99
N ALA A 101 0.51 13.56 4.18
CA ALA A 101 1.55 14.20 5.00
C ALA A 101 2.59 13.18 5.48
N ALA A 102 2.14 12.01 5.94
CA ALA A 102 3.06 10.95 6.34
C ALA A 102 3.86 10.36 5.18
N ALA A 103 3.29 10.27 3.98
CA ALA A 103 4.00 9.82 2.80
C ALA A 103 5.13 10.80 2.41
N LEU A 104 4.91 12.11 2.56
CA LEU A 104 5.93 13.15 2.36
C LEU A 104 7.05 13.04 3.41
N GLN A 105 6.69 12.85 4.68
CA GLN A 105 7.67 12.66 5.77
C GLN A 105 8.49 11.37 5.58
N ALA A 106 7.84 10.25 5.26
CA ALA A 106 8.53 8.99 5.01
C ALA A 106 9.50 9.06 3.81
N GLN A 107 9.21 9.91 2.81
CA GLN A 107 10.12 10.17 1.70
C GLN A 107 11.34 10.99 2.14
N ALA A 108 11.16 11.98 3.02
CA ALA A 108 12.26 12.74 3.60
C ALA A 108 13.15 11.86 4.51
N ASP A 109 12.53 11.00 5.33
CA ASP A 109 13.23 10.08 6.21
C ASP A 109 13.99 8.98 5.42
N ALA A 110 13.43 8.53 4.29
CA ALA A 110 14.10 7.57 3.41
C ALA A 110 15.32 8.18 2.71
N ALA A 111 15.24 9.45 2.30
CA ALA A 111 16.39 10.17 1.75
C ALA A 111 17.51 10.36 2.78
N ALA A 112 17.15 10.68 4.04
CA ALA A 112 18.10 10.84 5.14
C ALA A 112 18.76 9.53 5.61
N LYS A 113 18.10 8.38 5.43
CA LYS A 113 18.67 7.06 5.75
C LYS A 113 19.59 6.50 4.66
N SER A 114 19.62 7.12 3.48
CA SER A 114 20.47 6.72 2.35
C SER A 114 21.76 7.54 2.20
N SER A 115 21.98 8.54 3.07
CA SER A 115 23.19 9.36 3.17
C SER A 115 24.00 9.01 4.40
#